data_AF-A0A3N5S7Y9-F1
#
_entry.id   AF-A0A3N5S7Y9-F1
#
_cell.length_a   1.000
_cell.length_b   1.000
_cell.length_c   1.000
_cell.angle_alpha   90.00
_cell.angle_beta   90.00
_cell.angle_gamma   90.00
#
_symmetry.space_group_name_H-M   'P 1'
#
loop_
_entity.id
_entity.type
_entity.pdbx_description
1 polymer ?
#
loop_
_entity_poly.entity_id
_entity_poly.type
_entity_poly.pdbx_seq_one_letter_code
_entity_poly.pdbx_strand_id
1 'polypeptide(L)'
;GCFAWAGGVAGKGYAIQGNILASGKVVPAMEKMFLKTKGSLPTRLQAALLAGDRAGGDKRGRQSAAIYVARPKAGYGGYLDRWLDYRVDDHQDPVPRLGELLEMHGLYFGKSTEQDRVEIKGKVLQQIVDTLARAGYLAEGKGFINSFNEFIGNENFEERADPQGKWIDGPVLKFLLKKFEKG
;
A
#
# COMPACT_ATOMS: atom_id res chain seq x y z
N GLY A 1 10.69 27.58 -28.82
CA GLY A 1 10.35 26.69 -27.69
C GLY A 1 8.92 26.23 -27.83
N CYS A 2 8.63 24.94 -27.62
CA CYS A 2 7.24 24.45 -27.51
C CYS A 2 6.67 24.84 -26.13
N PHE A 3 5.53 25.52 -26.15
CA PHE A 3 4.77 25.95 -24.97
C PHE A 3 4.44 24.77 -24.05
N ALA A 4 4.37 25.03 -22.74
CA ALA A 4 3.96 24.02 -21.79
C ALA A 4 2.47 23.68 -21.99
N TRP A 5 2.11 22.41 -21.86
CA TRP A 5 0.73 21.99 -22.00
C TRP A 5 -0.03 22.20 -20.68
N ALA A 6 -1.30 22.60 -20.76
CA ALA A 6 -2.21 22.65 -19.63
C ALA A 6 -3.59 22.17 -20.09
N GLY A 7 -4.34 21.57 -19.17
CA GLY A 7 -5.67 21.05 -19.48
C GLY A 7 -6.25 20.21 -18.38
N GLY A 8 -7.44 19.70 -18.63
CA GLY A 8 -8.15 18.85 -17.68
C GLY A 8 -9.31 18.12 -18.35
N VAL A 9 -9.85 17.15 -17.62
CA VAL A 9 -11.02 16.37 -17.99
C VAL A 9 -11.87 16.13 -16.76
N ALA A 10 -13.17 15.99 -16.93
CA ALA A 10 -14.11 15.68 -15.87
C ALA A 10 -15.11 14.63 -16.33
N GLY A 11 -15.59 13.84 -15.39
CA GLY A 11 -16.64 12.85 -15.62
C GLY A 11 -17.43 12.59 -14.34
N LYS A 12 -18.19 11.50 -14.33
CA LYS A 12 -19.05 11.18 -13.18
C LYS A 12 -18.22 10.94 -11.92
N GLY A 13 -18.22 11.91 -11.01
CA GLY A 13 -17.57 11.82 -9.70
C GLY A 13 -16.05 12.03 -9.73
N TYR A 14 -15.49 12.64 -10.77
CA TYR A 14 -14.08 13.00 -10.81
C TYR A 14 -13.79 14.20 -11.73
N ALA A 15 -12.68 14.88 -11.44
CA ALA A 15 -12.03 15.83 -12.32
C ALA A 15 -10.51 15.64 -12.19
N ILE A 16 -9.79 15.77 -13.30
CA ILE A 16 -8.33 15.67 -13.37
C ILE A 16 -7.83 16.88 -14.13
N GLN A 17 -6.87 17.60 -13.55
CA GLN A 17 -6.33 18.84 -14.10
C GLN A 17 -4.82 18.84 -13.95
N GLY A 18 -4.13 19.53 -14.86
CA GLY A 18 -2.70 19.73 -14.78
C GLY A 18 -2.24 20.97 -15.53
N ASN A 19 -1.19 21.60 -15.00
CA ASN A 19 -0.49 22.73 -15.60
C ASN A 19 0.98 22.39 -15.77
N ILE A 20 1.65 23.06 -16.72
CA ILE A 20 3.08 22.87 -17.01
C ILE A 20 3.38 21.39 -17.35
N LEU A 21 2.43 20.69 -18.00
CA LEU A 21 2.61 19.29 -18.34
C LEU A 21 3.59 19.14 -19.51
N ALA A 22 4.33 18.04 -19.49
CA ALA A 22 5.26 17.68 -20.56
C ALA A 22 4.55 17.48 -21.90
N SER A 23 3.30 17.01 -21.90
CA SER A 23 2.47 16.86 -23.10
C SER A 23 0.98 16.74 -22.79
N GLY A 24 0.13 16.82 -23.82
CA GLY A 24 -1.30 16.55 -23.71
C GLY A 24 -1.69 15.08 -23.51
N LYS A 25 -0.71 14.18 -23.36
CA LYS A 25 -0.97 12.76 -23.05
C LYS A 25 -1.13 12.49 -21.56
N VAL A 26 -0.68 13.41 -20.69
CA VAL A 26 -0.66 13.22 -19.24
C VAL A 26 -2.07 13.02 -18.68
N VAL A 27 -2.96 13.99 -18.87
CA VAL A 27 -4.34 13.92 -18.34
C VAL A 27 -5.11 12.71 -18.89
N PRO A 28 -5.10 12.39 -20.21
CA PRO A 28 -5.75 11.18 -20.72
C PRO A 28 -5.20 9.88 -20.14
N ALA A 29 -3.89 9.80 -19.85
CA ALA A 29 -3.31 8.62 -19.21
C ALA A 29 -3.81 8.44 -17.77
N MET A 30 -3.88 9.54 -17.01
CA MET A 30 -4.44 9.54 -15.65
C MET A 30 -5.90 9.10 -15.64
N GLU A 31 -6.74 9.70 -16.49
CA GLU A 31 -8.17 9.38 -16.59
C GLU A 31 -8.40 7.92 -16.95
N LYS A 32 -7.71 7.43 -17.99
CA LYS A 32 -7.78 6.03 -18.41
C LYS A 32 -7.50 5.08 -17.24
N MET A 33 -6.47 5.39 -16.44
CA MET A 33 -6.11 4.51 -15.33
C MET A 33 -7.07 4.63 -14.14
N PHE A 34 -7.57 5.83 -13.84
CA PHE A 34 -8.59 6.05 -12.82
C PHE A 34 -9.90 5.29 -13.09
N LEU A 35 -10.31 5.24 -14.37
CA LEU A 35 -11.52 4.56 -14.81
C LEU A 35 -11.34 3.03 -14.92
N LYS A 36 -10.16 2.57 -15.38
CA LYS A 36 -9.87 1.13 -15.54
C LYS A 36 -9.59 0.43 -14.21
N THR A 37 -8.95 1.12 -13.27
CA THR A 37 -8.54 0.54 -12.00
C THR A 37 -9.75 0.27 -11.12
N LYS A 38 -9.86 -0.97 -10.63
CA LYS A 38 -10.89 -1.39 -9.68
C LYS A 38 -10.37 -1.26 -8.25
N GLY A 39 -11.28 -1.31 -7.27
CA GLY A 39 -10.94 -1.29 -5.85
C GLY A 39 -11.17 0.07 -5.21
N SER A 40 -10.45 0.31 -4.11
CA SER A 40 -10.63 1.49 -3.27
C SER A 40 -10.33 2.80 -4.02
N LEU A 41 -10.90 3.92 -3.57
CA LEU A 41 -10.59 5.23 -4.11
C LEU A 41 -9.08 5.58 -4.01
N PRO A 42 -8.38 5.36 -2.87
CA PRO A 42 -6.93 5.54 -2.81
C PRO A 42 -6.15 4.76 -3.88
N THR A 43 -6.51 3.50 -4.12
CA THR A 43 -5.89 2.66 -5.17
C THR A 43 -6.07 3.27 -6.56
N ARG A 44 -7.29 3.74 -6.86
CA ARG A 44 -7.60 4.36 -8.16
C ARG A 44 -6.88 5.69 -8.36
N LEU A 45 -6.77 6.50 -7.30
CA LEU A 45 -6.01 7.76 -7.31
C LEU A 45 -4.52 7.52 -7.52
N GLN A 46 -3.93 6.53 -6.81
CA GLN A 46 -2.52 6.18 -6.97
C GLN A 46 -2.22 5.69 -8.40
N ALA A 47 -3.09 4.84 -8.95
CA ALA A 47 -2.93 4.34 -10.31
C ALA A 47 -3.02 5.48 -11.36
N ALA A 48 -3.91 6.46 -11.13
CA ALA A 48 -4.00 7.66 -11.95
C ALA A 48 -2.72 8.51 -11.86
N LEU A 49 -2.24 8.82 -10.64
CA LEU A 49 -1.00 9.57 -10.43
C LEU A 49 0.19 8.88 -11.12
N LEU A 50 0.31 7.56 -10.97
CA LEU A 50 1.40 6.80 -11.58
C LEU A 50 1.32 6.87 -13.10
N ALA A 51 0.14 6.72 -13.69
CA ALA A 51 -0.03 6.83 -15.13
C ALA A 51 0.31 8.23 -15.67
N GLY A 52 -0.09 9.29 -14.96
CA GLY A 52 0.26 10.67 -15.33
C GLY A 52 1.75 10.94 -15.26
N ASP A 53 2.39 10.53 -14.17
CA ASP A 53 3.84 10.63 -14.00
C ASP A 53 4.60 9.87 -15.10
N ARG A 54 4.21 8.63 -15.39
CA ARG A 54 4.85 7.83 -16.46
C ARG A 54 4.52 8.32 -17.87
N ALA A 55 3.47 9.13 -18.05
CA ALA A 55 3.17 9.83 -19.31
C ALA A 55 3.99 11.12 -19.49
N GLY A 56 4.92 11.41 -18.58
CA GLY A 56 5.85 12.54 -18.62
C GLY A 56 5.62 13.59 -17.54
N GLY A 57 4.46 13.57 -16.86
CA GLY A 57 4.17 14.43 -15.71
C GLY A 57 4.35 15.93 -15.95
N ASP A 58 4.79 16.63 -14.90
CA ASP A 58 5.21 18.03 -14.95
C ASP A 58 6.54 18.14 -15.70
N LYS A 59 6.62 19.11 -16.62
CA LYS A 59 7.80 19.35 -17.46
C LYS A 59 9.06 19.71 -16.66
N ARG A 60 8.90 20.19 -15.42
CA ARG A 60 10.00 20.52 -14.50
C ARG A 60 10.55 19.30 -13.77
N GLY A 61 9.90 18.14 -13.90
CA GLY A 61 10.18 16.94 -13.13
C GLY A 61 9.27 16.79 -11.92
N ARG A 62 9.59 15.81 -11.08
CA ARG A 62 8.81 15.43 -9.90
C ARG A 62 9.68 15.53 -8.65
N GLN A 63 9.05 15.91 -7.55
CA GLN A 63 9.69 15.99 -6.24
C GLN A 63 8.77 15.47 -5.14
N SER A 64 7.47 15.72 -5.26
CA SER A 64 6.48 15.32 -4.27
C SER A 64 5.25 14.64 -4.87
N ALA A 65 4.54 13.90 -4.02
CA ALA A 65 3.23 13.32 -4.33
C ALA A 65 2.42 13.19 -3.02
N ALA A 66 1.10 13.35 -3.12
CA ALA A 66 0.21 13.20 -1.98
C ALA A 66 -1.15 12.63 -2.38
N ILE A 67 -1.77 11.86 -1.48
CA ILE A 67 -3.17 11.43 -1.57
C ILE A 67 -3.83 11.72 -0.24
N TYR A 68 -4.97 12.43 -0.31
CA TYR A 68 -5.86 12.69 0.79
C TYR A 68 -7.24 12.11 0.47
N VAL A 69 -7.80 11.33 1.38
CA VAL A 69 -9.16 10.77 1.24
C VAL A 69 -9.91 10.95 2.54
N ALA A 70 -11.12 11.50 2.43
CA ALA A 70 -12.06 11.65 3.54
C ALA A 70 -13.36 10.88 3.26
N ARG A 71 -13.95 10.35 4.33
CA ARG A 71 -15.26 9.68 4.36
C ARG A 71 -15.81 9.86 5.79
N PRO A 72 -17.13 10.06 5.97
CA PRO A 72 -17.71 10.17 7.30
C PRO A 72 -17.24 9.06 8.25
N LYS A 73 -16.75 9.43 9.43
CA LYS A 73 -16.30 8.51 10.50
C LYS A 73 -15.26 7.47 10.06
N ALA A 74 -14.38 7.84 9.12
CA ALA A 74 -13.41 6.91 8.54
C ALA A 74 -12.01 6.98 9.16
N GLY A 75 -11.75 7.98 10.00
CA GLY A 75 -10.52 8.07 10.77
C GLY A 75 -10.44 6.98 11.83
N TYR A 76 -9.25 6.80 12.40
CA TYR A 76 -9.01 5.85 13.47
C TYR A 76 -10.00 6.06 14.63
N GLY A 77 -10.63 4.97 15.08
CA GLY A 77 -11.68 5.00 16.11
C GLY A 77 -13.02 5.62 15.67
N GLY A 78 -13.17 6.08 14.42
CA GLY A 78 -14.40 6.66 13.89
C GLY A 78 -14.70 8.09 14.36
N TYR A 79 -13.73 8.77 14.98
CA TYR A 79 -13.89 10.12 15.55
C TYR A 79 -13.64 11.26 14.56
N LEU A 80 -13.06 10.95 13.39
CA LEU A 80 -12.70 11.92 12.36
C LEU A 80 -13.12 11.40 10.97
N ASP A 81 -13.25 12.30 10.01
CA ASP A 81 -13.63 11.96 8.63
C ASP A 81 -12.43 11.67 7.73
N ARG A 82 -11.21 12.03 8.16
CA ARG A 82 -9.99 11.77 7.39
C ARG A 82 -9.70 10.28 7.41
N TRP A 83 -9.91 9.61 6.28
CA TRP A 83 -9.64 8.18 6.13
C TRP A 83 -8.13 7.94 5.99
N LEU A 84 -7.48 8.66 5.08
CA LEU A 84 -6.02 8.66 4.95
C LEU A 84 -5.48 9.97 4.37
N ASP A 85 -4.24 10.28 4.73
CA ASP A 85 -3.49 11.45 4.29
C ASP A 85 -2.02 11.07 4.27
N TYR A 86 -1.53 10.74 3.08
CA TYR A 86 -0.16 10.31 2.87
C TYR A 86 0.53 11.22 1.88
N ARG A 87 1.79 11.53 2.20
CA ARG A 87 2.61 12.47 1.48
C ARG A 87 4.03 11.94 1.37
N VAL A 88 4.61 12.15 0.21
CA VAL A 88 6.05 12.08 -0.02
C VAL A 88 6.44 13.47 -0.45
N ASP A 89 7.03 14.24 0.47
CA ASP A 89 7.30 15.66 0.24
C ASP A 89 8.62 15.90 -0.52
N ASP A 90 9.56 14.95 -0.48
CA ASP A 90 10.80 15.01 -1.25
C ASP A 90 11.33 13.61 -1.62
N HIS A 91 11.29 13.26 -2.91
CA HIS A 91 11.87 12.05 -3.47
C HIS A 91 12.03 12.17 -5.00
N GLN A 92 13.05 11.53 -5.59
CA GLN A 92 13.26 11.52 -7.05
C GLN A 92 12.16 10.78 -7.83
N ASP A 93 11.44 9.87 -7.16
CA ASP A 93 10.30 9.13 -7.71
C ASP A 93 9.19 9.01 -6.65
N PRO A 94 8.45 10.09 -6.35
CA PRO A 94 7.60 10.18 -5.17
C PRO A 94 6.30 9.38 -5.33
N VAL A 95 5.81 9.16 -6.56
CA VAL A 95 4.53 8.47 -6.80
C VAL A 95 4.59 6.97 -6.45
N PRO A 96 5.65 6.20 -6.81
CA PRO A 96 5.82 4.84 -6.31
C PRO A 96 5.97 4.78 -4.79
N ARG A 97 6.75 5.71 -4.19
CA ARG A 97 6.92 5.78 -2.73
C ARG A 97 5.59 6.03 -2.01
N LEU A 98 4.74 6.89 -2.57
CA LEU A 98 3.37 7.10 -2.08
C LEU A 98 2.53 5.82 -2.18
N GLY A 99 2.71 5.03 -3.25
CA GLY A 99 2.10 3.72 -3.38
C GLY A 99 2.49 2.76 -2.26
N GLU A 100 3.77 2.73 -1.87
CA GLU A 100 4.24 1.92 -0.74
C GLU A 100 3.59 2.34 0.59
N LEU A 101 3.39 3.64 0.82
CA LEU A 101 2.65 4.13 2.00
C LEU A 101 1.21 3.62 2.02
N LEU A 102 0.55 3.60 0.85
CA LEU A 102 -0.82 3.07 0.73
C LEU A 102 -0.90 1.56 0.90
N GLU A 103 0.10 0.81 0.43
CA GLU A 103 0.22 -0.62 0.67
C GLU A 103 0.36 -0.91 2.16
N MET A 104 1.24 -0.17 2.86
CA MET A 104 1.38 -0.28 4.32
C MET A 104 0.09 0.09 5.05
N HIS A 105 -0.61 1.14 4.61
CA HIS A 105 -1.92 1.48 5.18
C HIS A 105 -2.91 0.32 5.06
N GLY A 106 -3.03 -0.27 3.87
CA GLY A 106 -3.90 -1.43 3.64
C GLY A 106 -3.48 -2.64 4.45
N LEU A 107 -2.18 -2.81 4.68
CA LEU A 107 -1.65 -3.91 5.48
C LEU A 107 -2.00 -3.76 6.97
N TYR A 108 -1.76 -2.59 7.56
CA TYR A 108 -1.93 -2.37 9.00
C TYR A 108 -3.37 -2.05 9.42
N PHE A 109 -4.13 -1.33 8.59
CA PHE A 109 -5.48 -0.88 8.94
C PHE A 109 -6.58 -1.55 8.11
N GLY A 110 -6.20 -2.31 7.08
CA GLY A 110 -7.15 -3.05 6.26
C GLY A 110 -7.56 -4.39 6.88
N LYS A 111 -8.50 -5.05 6.21
CA LYS A 111 -8.95 -6.40 6.53
C LYS A 111 -8.92 -7.21 5.24
N SER A 112 -8.48 -8.46 5.33
CA SER A 112 -8.58 -9.42 4.24
C SER A 112 -9.82 -10.29 4.42
N THR A 113 -10.24 -10.97 3.37
CA THR A 113 -11.31 -11.96 3.49
C THR A 113 -10.76 -13.28 4.04
N GLU A 114 -11.64 -14.20 4.41
CA GLU A 114 -11.18 -15.53 4.85
C GLU A 114 -10.50 -16.31 3.72
N GLN A 115 -10.81 -16.01 2.44
CA GLN A 115 -10.16 -16.65 1.30
C GLN A 115 -8.68 -16.24 1.15
N ASP A 116 -8.29 -15.10 1.72
CA ASP A 116 -6.89 -14.63 1.70
C ASP A 116 -6.04 -15.28 2.80
N ARG A 117 -6.66 -16.06 3.71
CA ARG A 117 -5.93 -16.78 4.77
C ARG A 117 -5.12 -17.92 4.16
N VAL A 118 -3.88 -18.03 4.60
CA VAL A 118 -2.94 -19.07 4.22
C VAL A 118 -2.76 -20.02 5.41
N GLU A 119 -2.95 -21.31 5.17
CA GLU A 119 -2.72 -22.35 6.18
C GLU A 119 -1.23 -22.50 6.47
N ILE A 120 -0.88 -22.55 7.75
CA ILE A 120 0.50 -22.68 8.21
C ILE A 120 0.85 -24.17 8.23
N LYS A 121 1.27 -24.68 7.07
CA LYS A 121 1.77 -26.05 6.92
C LYS A 121 2.81 -26.17 5.81
N GLY A 122 3.57 -27.27 5.83
CA GLY A 122 4.57 -27.58 4.81
C GLY A 122 5.51 -26.41 4.56
N LYS A 123 5.59 -25.95 3.30
CA LYS A 123 6.47 -24.84 2.90
C LYS A 123 6.21 -23.54 3.67
N VAL A 124 4.94 -23.20 3.93
CA VAL A 124 4.59 -21.97 4.65
C VAL A 124 5.11 -22.01 6.08
N LEU A 125 4.92 -23.14 6.76
CA LEU A 125 5.46 -23.34 8.11
C LEU A 125 6.98 -23.18 8.12
N GLN A 126 7.69 -23.80 7.17
CA GLN A 126 9.14 -23.66 7.07
C GLN A 126 9.57 -22.20 6.88
N GLN A 127 8.91 -21.48 5.97
CA GLN A 127 9.21 -20.07 5.72
C GLN A 127 8.98 -19.19 6.95
N ILE A 128 7.94 -19.48 7.75
CA ILE A 128 7.68 -18.76 9.00
C ILE A 128 8.76 -19.10 10.02
N VAL A 129 9.11 -20.38 10.19
CA VAL A 129 10.18 -20.81 11.12
C VAL A 129 11.51 -20.14 10.78
N ASP A 130 11.91 -20.12 9.50
CA ASP A 130 13.13 -19.46 9.04
C ASP A 130 13.10 -17.95 9.29
N THR A 131 11.91 -17.35 9.18
CA THR A 131 11.70 -15.92 9.48
C THR A 131 11.79 -15.64 10.97
N LEU A 132 11.20 -16.48 11.82
CA LEU A 132 11.31 -16.39 13.28
C LEU A 132 12.77 -16.55 13.73
N ALA A 133 13.52 -17.47 13.11
CA ALA A 133 14.93 -17.68 13.39
C ALA A 133 15.75 -16.41 13.09
N ARG A 134 15.60 -15.86 11.88
CA ARG A 134 16.30 -14.62 11.46
C ARG A 134 15.92 -13.42 12.31
N ALA A 135 14.66 -13.34 12.72
CA ALA A 135 14.16 -12.26 13.57
C ALA A 135 14.52 -12.46 15.06
N GLY A 136 15.15 -13.58 15.45
CA GLY A 136 15.60 -13.84 16.82
C GLY A 136 14.51 -14.32 17.79
N TYR A 137 13.39 -14.83 17.28
CA TYR A 137 12.26 -15.27 18.11
C TYR A 137 12.31 -16.73 18.55
N LEU A 138 13.17 -17.54 17.93
CA LEU A 138 13.40 -18.93 18.33
C LEU A 138 14.42 -18.99 19.47
N ALA A 139 13.97 -19.43 20.64
CA ALA A 139 14.81 -19.65 21.82
C ALA A 139 14.64 -21.09 22.34
N GLU A 140 15.66 -21.60 23.03
CA GLU A 140 15.63 -22.95 23.60
C GLU A 140 14.46 -23.08 24.60
N GLY A 141 13.67 -24.15 24.46
CA GLY A 141 12.47 -24.38 25.28
C GLY A 141 11.23 -23.56 24.89
N LYS A 142 11.33 -22.60 23.96
CA LYS A 142 10.19 -21.82 23.48
C LYS A 142 9.51 -22.50 22.28
N GLY A 143 8.28 -22.95 22.47
CA GLY A 143 7.50 -23.60 21.40
C GLY A 143 7.20 -22.66 20.23
N PHE A 144 6.87 -23.24 19.06
CA PHE A 144 6.51 -22.50 17.85
C PHE A 144 5.38 -21.49 18.10
N ILE A 145 4.29 -21.91 18.75
CA ILE A 145 3.10 -21.05 18.98
C ILE A 145 3.48 -19.80 19.78
N ASN A 146 4.27 -19.94 20.84
CA ASN A 146 4.69 -18.78 21.65
C ASN A 146 5.61 -17.84 20.86
N SER A 147 6.55 -18.41 20.09
CA SER A 147 7.46 -17.63 19.25
C SER A 147 6.70 -16.89 18.14
N PHE A 148 5.74 -17.57 17.52
CA PHE A 148 4.88 -17.02 16.46
C PHE A 148 4.00 -15.89 16.99
N ASN A 149 3.31 -16.08 18.12
CA ASN A 149 2.42 -15.05 18.67
C ASN A 149 3.19 -13.81 19.13
N GLU A 150 4.37 -13.99 19.74
CA GLU A 150 5.22 -12.84 20.13
C GLU A 150 5.72 -12.07 18.91
N PHE A 151 6.15 -12.78 17.86
CA PHE A 151 6.57 -12.16 16.61
C PHE A 151 5.44 -11.38 15.94
N ILE A 152 4.28 -12.01 15.81
CA ILE A 152 3.10 -11.41 15.18
C ILE A 152 2.62 -10.19 15.98
N GLY A 153 2.62 -10.27 17.32
CA GLY A 153 2.26 -9.14 18.18
C GLY A 153 3.25 -7.97 18.07
N ASN A 154 4.56 -8.24 18.07
CA ASN A 154 5.57 -7.19 17.89
C ASN A 154 5.50 -6.53 16.51
N GLU A 155 5.04 -7.26 15.50
CA GLU A 155 4.79 -6.75 14.15
C GLU A 155 3.40 -6.11 13.97
N ASN A 156 2.56 -6.07 15.02
CA ASN A 156 1.19 -5.52 15.04
C ASN A 156 0.23 -6.25 14.08
N PHE A 157 0.29 -7.58 14.04
CA PHE A 157 -0.55 -8.42 13.17
C PHE A 157 -1.36 -9.48 13.93
N GLU A 158 -1.58 -9.32 15.23
CA GLU A 158 -2.29 -10.29 16.09
C GLU A 158 -3.72 -10.59 15.61
N GLU A 159 -4.42 -9.60 15.04
CA GLU A 159 -5.76 -9.80 14.45
C GLU A 159 -5.71 -10.44 13.04
N ARG A 160 -4.51 -10.65 12.50
CA ARG A 160 -4.25 -11.13 11.14
C ARG A 160 -3.60 -12.52 11.11
N ALA A 161 -3.57 -13.21 12.24
CA ALA A 161 -3.14 -14.60 12.33
C ALA A 161 -3.95 -15.37 13.38
N ASP A 162 -3.96 -16.69 13.28
CA ASP A 162 -4.52 -17.55 14.31
C ASP A 162 -3.56 -17.64 15.50
N PRO A 163 -3.99 -17.33 16.75
CA PRO A 163 -3.16 -17.52 17.93
C PRO A 163 -2.76 -18.99 18.18
N GLN A 164 -3.44 -19.95 17.53
CA GLN A 164 -3.05 -21.37 17.55
C GLN A 164 -2.07 -21.75 16.42
N GLY A 165 -1.65 -20.79 15.59
CA GLY A 165 -0.69 -21.00 14.52
C GLY A 165 -1.21 -21.86 13.37
N LYS A 166 -2.54 -21.93 13.13
CA LYS A 166 -3.10 -22.71 12.00
C LYS A 166 -3.14 -21.93 10.71
N TRP A 167 -3.31 -20.61 10.76
CA TRP A 167 -3.36 -19.76 9.58
C TRP A 167 -2.76 -18.38 9.84
N ILE A 168 -2.32 -17.74 8.77
CA ILE A 168 -1.87 -16.34 8.73
C ILE A 168 -2.50 -15.67 7.51
N ASP A 169 -2.79 -14.38 7.60
CA ASP A 169 -3.22 -13.60 6.45
C ASP A 169 -2.15 -13.56 5.34
N GLY A 170 -2.56 -13.82 4.09
CA GLY A 170 -1.64 -13.91 2.94
C GLY A 170 -0.83 -12.64 2.68
N PRO A 171 -1.46 -11.44 2.62
CA PRO A 171 -0.74 -10.17 2.56
C PRO A 171 0.29 -9.98 3.68
N VAL A 172 -0.06 -10.32 4.93
CA VAL A 172 0.86 -10.26 6.07
C VAL A 172 2.03 -11.22 5.89
N LEU A 173 1.77 -12.47 5.52
CA LEU A 173 2.85 -13.45 5.25
C LEU A 173 3.81 -12.92 4.18
N LYS A 174 3.30 -12.43 3.05
CA LYS A 174 4.13 -11.88 1.97
C LYS A 174 4.99 -10.71 2.45
N PHE A 175 4.41 -9.82 3.26
CA PHE A 175 5.13 -8.69 3.85
C PHE A 175 6.25 -9.15 4.77
N LEU A 176 5.97 -10.04 5.72
CA LEU A 176 6.94 -10.54 6.69
C LEU A 176 8.09 -11.27 5.99
N LEU A 177 7.79 -12.13 5.01
CA LEU A 177 8.82 -12.81 4.23
C LEU A 177 9.73 -11.81 3.52
N LYS A 178 9.18 -10.79 2.85
CA LYS A 178 9.97 -9.76 2.16
C LYS A 178 10.79 -8.91 3.14
N LYS A 179 10.21 -8.55 4.29
CA LYS A 179 10.86 -7.72 5.32
C LYS A 179 12.11 -8.41 5.87
N PHE A 180 12.03 -9.72 6.10
CA PHE A 180 13.11 -10.50 6.69
C PHE A 180 13.93 -11.33 5.69
N GLU A 181 13.69 -11.19 4.38
CA GLU A 181 14.47 -11.88 3.32
C GLU A 181 15.93 -11.42 3.23
N LYS A 182 16.23 -10.21 3.72
CA LYS A 182 17.52 -9.53 3.57
C LYS A 182 18.28 -9.32 4.90
N GLY A 183 17.87 -10.03 5.95
CA GLY A 183 18.54 -10.04 7.26
C GLY A 183 19.57 -11.16 7.34
#